data_AF-A0A932QMH8-F1
#
_entry.id   AF-A0A932QMH8-F1
#
_cell.length_a   1.000
_cell.length_b   1.000
_cell.length_c   1.000
_cell.angle_alpha   90.00
_cell.angle_beta   90.00
_cell.angle_gamma   90.00
#
_symmetry.space_group_name_H-M   'P 1'
#
loop_
_entity.id
_entity.type
_entity.pdbx_description
1 polymer ?
#
loop_
_entity_poly.entity_id
_entity_poly.type
_entity_poly.pdbx_seq_one_letter_code
_entity_poly.pdbx_strand_id
1 'polypeptide(L)'
;MEAFDLSNFKLSGVVFSGQYYALIEGQNGHGYTVRRGMHLGRRCGKISNITAERLVVEETHLNPRGGYETREVELKLREKVE
;
A
#
# COMPACT_ATOMS: atom_id res chain seq x y z
N MET A 1 -10.37 7.33 17.93
CA MET A 1 -10.73 6.68 16.65
C MET A 1 -9.47 6.57 15.83
N GLU A 2 -8.91 5.38 15.80
CA GLU A 2 -7.52 5.12 15.44
C GLU A 2 -7.29 5.30 13.94
N ALA A 3 -6.37 6.19 13.61
CA ALA A 3 -5.82 6.37 12.29
C ALA A 3 -5.03 5.11 11.92
N PHE A 4 -5.67 4.16 11.23
CA PHE A 4 -4.95 3.07 10.58
C PHE A 4 -4.20 3.65 9.39
N ASP A 5 -3.02 4.17 9.68
CA ASP A 5 -2.04 4.64 8.73
C ASP A 5 -1.64 3.48 7.81
N LEU A 6 -1.32 3.72 6.53
CA LEU A 6 -0.80 2.69 5.63
C LEU A 6 0.42 1.96 6.24
N SER A 7 1.12 2.62 7.17
CA SER A 7 2.18 2.06 8.02
C SER A 7 1.80 0.79 8.79
N ASN A 8 0.51 0.54 9.00
CA ASN A 8 0.00 -0.66 9.68
C ASN A 8 -0.25 -1.85 8.74
N PHE A 9 -0.13 -1.65 7.42
CA PHE A 9 -0.08 -2.74 6.45
C PHE A 9 1.36 -3.16 6.24
N LYS A 10 1.60 -4.47 6.30
CA LYS A 10 2.92 -5.04 6.04
C LYS A 10 2.94 -5.62 4.64
N LEU A 11 3.93 -5.25 3.83
CA LEU A 11 4.20 -5.97 2.60
C LEU A 11 4.74 -7.35 2.98
N SER A 12 3.95 -8.39 2.71
CA SER A 12 4.24 -9.78 3.05
C SER A 12 5.02 -10.46 1.93
N GLY A 13 4.73 -10.12 0.67
CA GLY A 13 5.45 -10.64 -0.47
C GLY A 13 5.02 -10.00 -1.78
N VAL A 14 5.73 -10.33 -2.86
CA VAL A 14 5.41 -9.90 -4.22
C VAL A 14 5.39 -11.13 -5.11
N VAL A 15 4.31 -11.29 -5.86
CA VAL A 15 4.09 -12.43 -6.76
C VAL A 15 4.08 -11.92 -8.20
N PHE A 16 4.80 -12.60 -9.09
CA PHE A 16 4.80 -12.29 -10.51
C PHE A 16 4.04 -13.38 -11.27
N SER A 17 2.96 -13.00 -11.94
CA SER A 17 2.18 -13.90 -12.81
C SER A 17 1.62 -13.10 -13.97
N GLY A 18 2.48 -12.83 -14.97
CA GLY A 18 2.21 -11.93 -16.10
C GLY A 18 2.19 -10.43 -15.74
N GLN A 19 1.86 -10.09 -14.49
CA GLN A 19 1.99 -8.78 -13.88
C GLN A 19 2.47 -8.92 -12.42
N TYR A 20 2.98 -7.84 -11.83
CA TYR A 20 3.33 -7.79 -10.42
C TYR A 20 2.08 -7.67 -9.55
N TYR A 21 2.00 -8.53 -8.55
CA TYR A 21 1.01 -8.49 -7.48
C TYR A 21 1.73 -8.32 -6.15
N ALA A 22 1.26 -7.41 -5.31
CA ALA A 22 1.75 -7.27 -3.94
C ALA A 22 0.78 -7.96 -2.99
N LEU A 23 1.33 -8.80 -2.11
CA LEU A 23 0.62 -9.39 -0.98
C LEU A 23 0.88 -8.52 0.23
N ILE A 24 -0.17 -7.89 0.75
CA ILE A 24 -0.14 -7.07 1.96
C ILE A 24 -0.95 -7.72 3.06
N GLU A 25 -0.40 -7.74 4.27
CA GLU A 25 -1.09 -8.23 5.46
C GLU A 25 -1.61 -7.04 6.28
N GLY A 26 -2.91 -7.04 6.56
CA GLY A 26 -3.51 -6.09 7.50
C GLY A 26 -3.29 -6.51 8.95
N GLN A 27 -3.48 -5.58 9.90
CA GLN A 27 -3.33 -5.88 11.33
C GLN A 27 -4.31 -6.94 11.87
N ASN A 28 -5.38 -7.21 11.12
CA ASN A 28 -6.34 -8.29 11.38
C ASN A 28 -5.81 -9.69 10.97
N GLY A 29 -4.57 -9.79 10.47
CA GLY A 29 -4.00 -11.04 9.97
C GLY A 29 -4.56 -11.49 8.62
N HIS A 30 -5.39 -10.65 7.98
CA HIS A 30 -5.92 -10.94 6.66
C HIS A 30 -4.92 -10.48 5.60
N GLY A 31 -4.48 -11.41 4.76
CA GLY A 31 -3.68 -11.13 3.58
C GLY A 31 -4.56 -10.65 2.41
N TYR A 32 -4.21 -9.53 1.82
CA TYR A 32 -4.85 -8.96 0.64
C TYR A 32 -3.86 -8.98 -0.52
N THR A 33 -4.33 -9.35 -1.71
CA THR A 33 -3.52 -9.26 -2.93
C THR A 33 -3.95 -8.03 -3.71
N VAL A 34 -2.99 -7.20 -4.10
CA VAL A 34 -3.23 -5.99 -4.87
C VAL A 34 -2.35 -5.94 -6.11
N ARG A 35 -2.78 -5.15 -7.09
CA ARG A 35 -2.10 -4.97 -8.38
C ARG A 35 -2.04 -3.49 -8.76
N ARG A 36 -1.18 -3.16 -9.72
CA ARG A 36 -1.05 -1.80 -10.23
C ARG A 36 -2.41 -1.27 -10.70
N GLY A 37 -2.74 -0.03 -10.30
CA GLY A 37 -4.02 0.61 -10.60
C GLY A 37 -5.18 0.24 -9.67
N MET A 38 -5.00 -0.72 -8.76
CA MET A 38 -5.99 -1.02 -7.73
C MET A 38 -5.92 -0.01 -6.58
N HIS A 39 -7.04 0.19 -5.89
CA HIS A 39 -7.10 1.01 -4.69
C HIS A 39 -6.94 0.14 -3.44
N LEU A 40 -6.15 0.63 -2.50
CA LEU A 40 -5.76 -0.03 -1.25
C LEU A 40 -5.99 0.94 -0.09
N GLY A 41 -6.52 0.41 1.00
CA GLY A 41 -6.76 1.19 2.22
C GLY A 41 -8.00 2.08 2.15
N ARG A 42 -8.31 2.70 3.29
CA ARG A 42 -9.55 3.48 3.50
C ARG A 42 -9.53 4.86 2.82
N ARG A 43 -8.36 5.33 2.39
CA ARG A 43 -8.12 6.66 1.82
C ARG A 43 -8.03 6.68 0.29
N CYS A 44 -8.53 5.64 -0.39
CA CYS A 44 -8.36 5.48 -1.83
C CYS A 44 -6.88 5.56 -2.27
N GLY A 45 -5.98 4.90 -1.54
CA GLY A 45 -4.58 4.81 -1.93
C GLY A 45 -4.46 4.04 -3.24
N LYS A 46 -4.08 4.72 -4.31
CA LYS A 46 -3.97 4.13 -5.65
C LYS A 46 -2.58 3.57 -5.84
N ILE A 47 -2.47 2.31 -6.25
CA ILE A 47 -1.17 1.70 -6.47
C ILE A 47 -0.59 2.22 -7.78
N SER A 48 0.46 3.03 -7.65
CA SER A 48 1.16 3.61 -8.80
C SER A 48 2.13 2.61 -9.41
N ASN A 49 2.87 1.90 -8.54
CA ASN A 49 3.92 1.00 -8.96
C ASN A 49 4.14 -0.16 -7.98
N ILE A 50 4.52 -1.33 -8.50
CA ILE A 50 4.85 -2.52 -7.72
C ILE A 50 6.18 -3.06 -8.23
N THR A 51 7.15 -3.21 -7.34
CA THR A 51 8.43 -3.87 -7.62
C THR A 51 8.58 -5.09 -6.71
N ALA A 52 9.61 -5.92 -6.96
CA ALA A 52 9.88 -7.11 -6.15
C ALA A 52 10.20 -6.80 -4.68
N GLU A 53 10.67 -5.59 -4.38
CA GLU A 53 11.17 -5.19 -3.06
C GLU A 53 10.32 -4.10 -2.41
N ARG A 54 9.51 -3.37 -3.17
CA ARG A 54 8.68 -2.27 -2.66
C ARG A 54 7.39 -2.08 -3.45
N LEU A 55 6.38 -1.56 -2.75
CA LEU A 55 5.09 -1.16 -3.27
C LEU A 55 4.95 0.36 -3.14
N VAL A 56 4.62 1.05 -4.24
CA VAL A 56 4.41 2.50 -4.27
C VAL A 56 2.92 2.80 -4.38
N VAL A 57 2.39 3.50 -3.38
CA VAL A 57 0.98 3.87 -3.27
C VAL A 57 0.86 5.39 -3.27
N GLU A 58 0.01 5.92 -4.13
CA GLU A 58 -0.36 7.35 -4.15
C GLU A 58 -1.66 7.53 -3.37
N GLU A 59 -1.60 8.19 -2.22
CA GLU A 59 -2.80 8.58 -1.47
C GLU A 59 -3.17 10.03 -1.78
N THR A 60 -4.43 10.27 -2.09
CA THR A 60 -4.94 11.64 -2.21
C THR A 60 -5.52 12.09 -0.87
N HIS A 61 -4.92 13.12 -0.29
CA HIS A 61 -5.39 13.74 0.95
C HIS A 61 -6.09 15.05 0.64
N LEU A 62 -7.20 15.30 1.35
CA LEU A 62 -7.80 16.63 1.35
C LEU A 62 -7.02 17.50 2.33
N ASN A 63 -6.35 18.51 1.81
CA ASN A 63 -5.71 19.52 2.62
C ASN A 63 -6.80 20.31 3.37
N PRO A 64 -6.52 20.78 4.61
CA PRO A 64 -7.46 21.59 5.38
C PRO A 64 -7.83 22.93 4.70
N ARG A 65 -7.13 23.30 3.60
CA ARG A 65 -7.44 24.44 2.74
C ARG A 65 -8.36 24.10 1.55
N GLY A 66 -8.86 22.86 1.46
CA GLY A 66 -9.76 22.40 0.39
C GLY A 66 -9.07 21.96 -0.91
N GLY A 67 -7.74 21.86 -0.94
CA GLY A 67 -7.00 21.31 -2.07
C GLY A 67 -6.78 19.80 -1.94
N TYR A 68 -6.76 19.07 -3.04
CA TYR A 68 -6.32 17.67 -3.07
C TYR A 68 -4.80 17.62 -3.21
N GLU A 69 -4.12 17.00 -2.26
CA GLU A 69 -2.67 16.76 -2.29
C GLU A 69 -2.41 15.27 -2.44
N THR A 70 -1.62 14.90 -3.43
CA THR A 70 -1.21 13.51 -3.63
C THR A 70 0.08 13.27 -2.86
N ARG A 71 0.09 12.25 -2.01
CA ARG A 71 1.25 11.81 -1.24
C ARG A 71 1.65 10.41 -1.67
N GLU A 72 2.91 10.26 -2.05
CA GLU A 72 3.49 8.96 -2.34
C GLU A 72 3.94 8.27 -1.04
N VAL A 73 3.50 7.04 -0.86
CA VAL A 73 3.83 6.17 0.26
C VAL A 73 4.51 4.92 -0.30
N GLU A 74 5.75 4.71 0.12
CA GLU A 74 6.55 3.56 -0.30
C GLU A 74 6.57 2.53 0.83
N LEU A 75 5.94 1.37 0.58
CA LEU A 75 5.97 0.22 1.46
C LEU A 75 7.09 -0.71 1.00
N LYS A 76 8.20 -0.75 1.76
CA LYS A 76 9.28 -1.71 1.50
C LYS A 76 8.94 -3.07 2.06
N LEU A 77 9.37 -4.13 1.38
CA LEU A 77 9.30 -5.49 1.87
C LEU A 77 10.21 -5.56 3.10
N ARG A 78 9.60 -5.61 4.29
CA ARG A 78 10.36 -5.79 5.51
C ARG A 78 10.64 -7.27 5.65
N GLU A 79 11.83 -7.68 5.23
CA GLU A 79 12.35 -9.00 5.55
C GLU A 79 12.28 -9.16 7.07
N LYS A 80 11.61 -10.22 7.54
CA LYS A 80 11.67 -10.61 8.94
C LYS A 80 13.13 -10.93 9.21
N VAL A 81 13.84 -10.02 9.88
CA VAL A 81 15.08 -10.39 10.56
C VAL A 81 14.65 -11.33 11.68
N GLU A 82 15.08 -12.59 11.54
CA GLU A 82 14.84 -13.73 12.42
C GLU A 82 15.20 -13.46 13.89
#